data_AF-A0A960GXH0-F1
#
_entry.id   AF-A0A960GXH0-F1
#
_cell.length_a   1.000
_cell.length_b   1.000
_cell.length_c   1.000
_cell.angle_alpha   90.00
_cell.angle_beta   90.00
_cell.angle_gamma   90.00
#
_symmetry.space_group_name_H-M   'P 1'
#
loop_
_entity.id
_entity.type
_entity.pdbx_description
1 polymer ?
#
loop_
_entity_poly.entity_id
_entity_poly.type
_entity_poly.pdbx_seq_one_letter_code
_entity_poly.pdbx_strand_id
1 'polypeptide(L)'
;MSFSRKLFGATRAGGSGRPTAAVPLYRVTDVLHDGRAVNVPAREIASTVAGWLAELGVRSPLVEQLERAVDAGDWPTAYAIGQHLSVKVSSTS
;
A
#
# COMPACT_ATOMS: atom_id res chain seq x y z
N MET A 1 8.85 18.67 -5.61
CA MET A 1 9.35 17.96 -4.42
C MET A 1 10.22 16.79 -4.86
N SER A 2 11.44 16.70 -4.35
CA SER A 2 12.43 15.67 -4.72
C SER A 2 12.16 14.39 -3.92
N PHE A 3 11.85 13.28 -4.59
CA PHE A 3 11.81 11.97 -3.95
C PHE A 3 13.12 11.23 -4.21
N SER A 4 14.00 11.31 -3.21
CA SER A 4 15.29 10.62 -3.16
C SER A 4 15.12 9.12 -3.37
N ARG A 5 15.54 8.66 -4.55
CA ARG A 5 15.84 7.26 -4.82
C ARG A 5 17.08 6.88 -4.01
N LYS A 6 16.89 6.29 -2.82
CA LYS A 6 18.00 5.65 -2.09
C LYS A 6 18.20 4.23 -2.58
N LEU A 7 19.28 4.07 -3.34
CA LEU A 7 19.97 2.81 -3.64
C LEU A 7 20.25 2.05 -2.34
N PHE A 8 19.93 0.75 -2.31
CA PHE A 8 20.56 -0.19 -1.38
C PHE A 8 21.47 -1.11 -2.17
N GLY A 9 22.78 -0.92 -1.99
CA GLY A 9 23.83 -1.77 -2.53
C GLY A 9 24.26 -2.85 -1.54
N ALA A 10 24.44 -4.06 -2.09
CA ALA A 10 25.42 -5.13 -1.81
C ALA A 10 25.81 -5.52 -0.36
N THR A 11 25.62 -6.80 0.00
CA THR A 11 26.63 -7.89 -0.10
C THR A 11 26.24 -9.12 0.77
N ARG A 12 26.74 -10.31 0.40
CA ARG A 12 26.47 -11.63 1.00
C ARG A 12 27.24 -11.88 2.30
N ALA A 13 26.64 -12.59 3.27
CA ALA A 13 27.27 -13.67 4.05
C ALA A 13 26.21 -14.41 4.89
N GLY A 14 26.42 -15.72 5.08
CA GLY A 14 25.44 -16.66 5.61
C GLY A 14 25.07 -16.51 7.08
N GLY A 15 23.84 -16.91 7.38
CA GLY A 15 23.31 -17.14 8.71
C GLY A 15 22.03 -17.95 8.55
N SER A 16 21.94 -19.08 9.24
CA SER A 16 20.80 -20.01 9.27
C SER A 16 19.58 -19.35 9.92
N GLY A 17 19.02 -18.34 9.28
CA GLY A 17 17.77 -17.72 9.66
C GLY A 17 16.63 -18.51 9.06
N ARG A 18 15.68 -18.96 9.90
CA ARG A 18 14.33 -19.33 9.46
C ARG A 18 13.90 -18.32 8.39
N PRO A 19 13.45 -18.72 7.19
CA PRO A 19 13.00 -17.76 6.19
C PRO A 19 11.97 -16.87 6.88
N THR A 20 12.34 -15.62 7.15
CA THR A 20 11.39 -14.62 7.61
C THR A 20 10.39 -14.54 6.48
N ALA A 21 9.18 -15.05 6.71
CA ALA A 21 8.12 -15.00 5.72
C ALA A 21 8.12 -13.57 5.15
N ALA A 22 8.36 -13.44 3.85
CA ALA A 22 8.42 -12.13 3.22
C ALA A 22 7.09 -11.44 3.48
N VAL A 23 7.14 -10.21 3.99
CA VAL A 23 5.91 -9.44 4.24
C VAL A 23 5.23 -9.23 2.89
N PRO A 24 3.96 -9.64 2.72
CA PRO A 24 3.26 -9.47 1.45
C PRO A 24 3.17 -7.99 1.13
N LEU A 25 3.53 -7.65 -0.11
CA LEU A 25 3.35 -6.32 -0.64
C LEU A 25 2.02 -6.25 -1.40
N TYR A 26 1.42 -5.07 -1.38
CA TYR A 26 0.19 -4.77 -2.08
C TYR A 26 0.41 -3.58 -2.98
N ARG A 27 0.02 -3.74 -4.25
CA ARG A 27 0.04 -2.66 -5.21
C ARG A 27 -1.22 -1.82 -5.02
N VAL A 28 -1.04 -0.63 -4.48
CA VAL A 28 -2.08 0.40 -4.32
C VAL A 28 -1.98 1.34 -5.50
N THR A 29 -3.09 1.57 -6.20
CA THR A 29 -3.18 2.45 -7.37
C THR A 29 -4.24 3.50 -7.12
N ASP A 30 -3.87 4.77 -7.19
CA ASP A 30 -4.81 5.89 -7.24
C ASP A 30 -5.41 5.93 -8.65
N VAL A 31 -6.74 5.84 -8.77
CA VAL A 31 -7.41 5.92 -10.07
C VAL A 31 -7.84 7.34 -10.44
N LEU A 32 -7.56 8.33 -9.59
CA LEU A 32 -7.78 9.75 -9.89
C LEU A 32 -6.57 10.35 -10.65
N HIS A 33 -6.89 11.18 -11.65
CA HIS A 33 -5.99 12.06 -12.41
C HIS A 33 -4.89 11.39 -13.27
N ASP A 34 -3.79 10.94 -12.68
CA ASP A 34 -2.56 10.54 -13.41
C ASP A 34 -2.06 9.12 -13.07
N GLY A 35 -2.83 8.37 -12.28
CA GLY A 35 -2.56 6.94 -12.06
C GLY A 35 -1.25 6.67 -11.33
N ARG A 36 -1.08 7.15 -10.08
CA ARG A 36 0.07 6.73 -9.26
C ARG A 36 -0.13 5.32 -8.71
N ALA A 37 0.91 4.50 -8.73
CA ALA A 37 0.91 3.18 -8.12
C ALA A 37 2.15 2.96 -7.26
N VAL A 38 1.97 2.38 -6.07
CA VAL A 38 3.04 2.05 -5.14
C VAL A 38 2.82 0.66 -4.57
N ASN A 39 3.92 -0.03 -4.25
CA ASN A 39 3.87 -1.31 -3.55
C ASN A 39 4.21 -1.07 -2.09
N VAL A 40 3.29 -1.42 -1.20
CA VAL A 40 3.42 -1.20 0.25
C VAL A 40 2.92 -2.43 1.02
N PRO A 41 3.43 -2.71 2.23
CA PRO A 41 2.81 -3.70 3.11
C PRO A 41 1.41 -3.23 3.54
N ALA A 42 0.53 -4.15 3.97
CA ALA A 42 -0.85 -3.84 4.34
C ALA A 42 -0.98 -2.66 5.31
N ARG A 43 -0.17 -2.68 6.38
CA ARG A 43 -0.08 -1.63 7.42
C ARG A 43 0.29 -0.23 6.94
N GLU A 44 0.80 -0.09 5.71
CA GLU A 44 1.19 1.21 5.14
C GLU A 44 0.12 1.74 4.17
N ILE A 45 -0.93 0.96 3.88
CA ILE A 45 -1.99 1.34 2.94
C ILE A 45 -2.73 2.59 3.42
N ALA A 46 -3.16 2.64 4.70
CA ALA A 46 -3.93 3.78 5.20
C ALA A 46 -3.13 5.08 5.14
N SER A 47 -1.87 5.07 5.60
CA SER A 47 -0.98 6.24 5.55
C SER A 47 -0.76 6.73 4.12
N THR A 48 -0.53 5.79 3.20
CA THR A 48 -0.30 6.11 1.79
C THR A 48 -1.54 6.76 1.16
N VAL A 49 -2.70 6.14 1.30
CA VAL A 49 -3.95 6.65 0.74
C VAL A 49 -4.39 7.94 1.44
N ALA A 50 -4.15 8.09 2.75
CA ALA A 50 -4.42 9.34 3.47
C ALA A 50 -3.57 10.50 2.94
N GLY A 51 -2.27 10.27 2.68
CA GLY A 51 -1.39 11.29 2.09
C GLY A 51 -1.90 11.72 0.71
N TRP A 52 -2.34 10.75 -0.08
CA TRP A 52 -2.93 10.96 -1.41
C TRP A 52 -4.21 11.80 -1.38
N LEU A 53 -5.13 11.50 -0.47
CA LEU A 53 -6.37 12.25 -0.30
C LEU A 53 -6.12 13.65 0.28
N ALA A 54 -5.12 13.79 1.16
CA ALA A 54 -4.78 15.07 1.78
C ALA A 54 -4.26 16.08 0.76
N GLU A 55 -3.60 15.65 -0.32
CA GLU A 55 -3.23 16.51 -1.46
C GLU A 55 -4.46 17.13 -2.15
N LEU A 56 -5.61 16.45 -2.09
CA LEU A 56 -6.91 16.93 -2.58
C LEU A 56 -7.71 17.68 -1.49
N GLY A 57 -7.15 17.86 -0.30
CA GLY A 57 -7.85 18.45 0.86
C GLY A 57 -8.88 17.52 1.51
N VAL A 58 -8.88 16.24 1.18
CA VAL A 58 -9.86 15.25 1.68
C VAL A 58 -9.26 14.43 2.82
N ARG A 59 -10.07 14.17 3.84
CA ARG A 59 -9.77 13.19 4.90
C ARG A 59 -10.95 12.22 4.98
N SER A 60 -10.66 10.93 5.10
CA SER A 60 -11.71 9.90 5.13
C SER A 60 -11.32 8.79 6.09
N PRO A 61 -12.19 8.41 7.06
CA PRO A 61 -11.95 7.28 7.97
C PRO A 61 -12.05 5.91 7.28
N LEU A 62 -12.31 5.90 5.97
CA LEU A 62 -12.33 4.71 5.17
C LEU A 62 -10.92 4.20 4.86
N VAL A 63 -9.87 5.02 5.02
CA VAL A 63 -8.49 4.61 4.76
C VAL A 63 -8.01 3.56 5.76
N GLU A 64 -8.37 3.69 7.04
CA GLU A 64 -8.05 2.70 8.07
C GLU A 64 -8.90 1.42 7.91
N GLN A 65 -10.14 1.56 7.42
CA GLN A 65 -10.99 0.40 7.13
C GLN A 65 -10.46 -0.39 5.92
N LEU A 66 -9.92 0.30 4.91
CA LEU A 66 -9.27 -0.33 3.77
C LEU A 66 -8.05 -1.14 4.21
N GLU A 67 -7.18 -0.58 5.03
CA GLU A 67 -6.02 -1.30 5.59
C GLU A 67 -6.46 -2.58 6.30
N ARG A 68 -7.44 -2.48 7.21
CA ARG A 68 -7.92 -3.65 7.97
C ARG A 68 -8.52 -4.72 7.08
N ALA A 69 -9.27 -4.34 6.05
CA ALA A 69 -9.84 -5.29 5.10
C ALA A 69 -8.74 -6.02 4.31
N VAL A 70 -7.70 -5.31 3.86
CA VAL A 70 -6.56 -5.92 3.15
C VAL A 70 -5.75 -6.83 4.06
N ASP A 71 -5.48 -6.41 5.30
CA ASP A 71 -4.74 -7.21 6.29
C ASP A 71 -5.49 -8.50 6.66
N ALA A 72 -6.82 -8.42 6.76
CA ALA A 72 -7.69 -9.57 7.00
C ALA A 72 -7.93 -10.46 5.75
N GLY A 73 -7.50 -10.03 4.56
CA GLY A 73 -7.80 -10.70 3.30
C GLY A 73 -9.28 -10.60 2.87
N ASP A 74 -10.05 -9.67 3.43
CA ASP A 74 -11.44 -9.38 3.06
C ASP A 74 -11.50 -8.53 1.79
N TRP A 75 -11.22 -9.18 0.67
CA TRP A 75 -11.18 -8.55 -0.65
C TRP A 75 -12.51 -7.91 -1.08
N PRO A 76 -13.70 -8.51 -0.84
CA PRO A 76 -14.98 -7.85 -1.14
C PRO A 76 -15.11 -6.47 -0.46
N THR A 77 -14.80 -6.39 0.83
CA THR A 77 -14.83 -5.11 1.57
C THR A 77 -13.75 -4.16 1.08
N ALA A 78 -12.53 -4.64 0.83
CA ALA A 78 -11.44 -3.82 0.31
C ALA A 78 -11.79 -3.20 -1.06
N TYR A 79 -12.47 -3.94 -1.94
CA TYR A 79 -12.92 -3.42 -3.24
C TYR A 79 -14.07 -2.41 -3.11
N ALA A 80 -15.02 -2.63 -2.21
CA ALA A 80 -16.11 -1.67 -1.97
C ALA A 80 -15.55 -0.33 -1.45
N ILE A 81 -14.66 -0.38 -0.46
CA ILE A 81 -14.01 0.81 0.09
C ILE A 81 -13.10 1.46 -0.96
N GLY A 82 -12.31 0.67 -1.69
CA GLY A 82 -11.45 1.16 -2.76
C GLY A 82 -12.20 1.96 -3.82
N GLN A 83 -13.39 1.49 -4.22
CA GLN A 83 -14.25 2.24 -5.15
C GLN A 83 -14.68 3.60 -4.60
N HIS A 84 -15.04 3.68 -3.32
CA HIS A 84 -15.39 4.96 -2.68
C HIS A 84 -14.22 5.94 -2.60
N LEU A 85 -13.01 5.42 -2.38
CA LEU A 85 -11.79 6.21 -2.29
C LEU A 85 -11.14 6.49 -3.65
N SER A 86 -11.67 5.94 -4.74
CA SER A 86 -11.02 5.93 -6.05
C SER A 86 -9.60 5.35 -5.97
N VAL A 87 -9.46 4.22 -5.28
CA VAL A 87 -8.21 3.46 -5.13
C VAL A 87 -8.44 1.99 -5.48
N LYS A 88 -7.47 1.38 -6.17
CA LYS A 88 -7.43 -0.06 -6.42
C LYS A 88 -6.30 -0.69 -5.62
N VAL A 89 -6.58 -1.79 -4.92
CA VAL A 89 -5.58 -2.62 -4.25
C VAL A 89 -5.51 -3.98 -4.94
N SER A 90 -4.29 -4.49 -5.13
CA SER A 90 -4.04 -5.83 -5.70
C SER A 90 -2.84 -6.47 -5.01
N SER A 91 -2.94 -7.77 -4.71
CA SER A 91 -1.79 -8.54 -4.24
C SER A 91 -0.75 -8.66 -5.35
N THR A 92 0.49 -8.28 -5.07
CA THR A 92 1.63 -8.58 -5.96
C THR A 92 2.13 -9.97 -5.58
N SER A 93 1.55 -11.00 -6.21
CA SER A 93 2.03 -12.38 -6.09
C SER A 93 3.27 -12.63 -6.93
#